data_AF-A0A7S0BF63-F1
#
_entry.id   AF-A0A7S0BF63-F1
#
_cell.length_a   1.000
_cell.length_b   1.000
_cell.length_c   1.000
_cell.angle_alpha   90.00
_cell.angle_beta   90.00
_cell.angle_gamma   90.00
#
_symmetry.space_group_name_H-M   'P 1'
#
loop_
_entity.id
_entity.type
_entity.pdbx_description
1 polymer ?
#
loop_
_entity_poly.entity_id
_entity_poly.type
_entity_poly.pdbx_seq_one_letter_code
_entity_poly.pdbx_strand_id
1 'polypeptide(L)'
;MHFAQVGGTEIPEWPYYESAANKEFAPGSYPPPPTADDLAKMLAISPITHVENVKAPTMLQVGEKDLRVPPQQSMEWMRALRRNGTSVRVLSYPQSNHSIDN
;
A
#
# COMPACT_ATOMS: atom_id res chain seq x y z
N MET A 1 3.48 -1.37 -1.38
CA MET A 1 2.03 -1.10 -1.38
C MET A 1 1.39 -2.07 -0.40
N HIS A 2 0.56 -1.60 0.52
CA HIS A 2 -0.22 -2.48 1.40
C HIS A 2 -1.46 -2.95 0.62
N PHE A 3 -1.49 -4.20 0.18
CA PHE A 3 -2.52 -4.70 -0.74
C PHE A 3 -3.89 -4.93 -0.10
N ALA A 4 -3.98 -5.01 1.23
CA ALA A 4 -5.25 -5.13 1.94
C ALA A 4 -5.97 -3.79 2.17
N GLN A 5 -5.54 -2.71 1.50
CA GLN A 5 -6.23 -1.43 1.58
C GLN A 5 -7.51 -1.44 0.75
N VAL A 6 -8.64 -1.12 1.40
CA VAL A 6 -9.99 -1.09 0.80
C VAL A 6 -10.48 0.34 0.54
N GLY A 7 -9.75 1.37 1.01
CA GLY A 7 -10.15 2.77 0.85
C GLY A 7 -9.04 3.77 1.17
N GLY A 8 -9.32 5.06 1.01
CA GLY A 8 -8.37 6.16 1.27
C GLY A 8 -7.42 6.50 0.12
N THR A 9 -7.44 5.72 -0.97
CA THR A 9 -6.75 6.02 -2.23
C THR A 9 -7.74 6.60 -3.26
N GLU A 10 -7.26 7.46 -4.16
CA GLU A 10 -8.03 7.96 -5.30
C GLU A 10 -8.19 6.92 -6.44
N ILE A 11 -7.46 5.80 -6.38
CA ILE A 11 -7.57 4.65 -7.29
C ILE A 11 -8.05 3.40 -6.53
N PRO A 12 -9.29 3.38 -6.02
CA PRO A 12 -9.80 2.34 -5.11
C PRO A 12 -9.86 0.94 -5.72
N GLU A 13 -9.86 0.82 -7.04
CA GLU A 13 -9.83 -0.44 -7.79
C GLU A 13 -8.44 -1.06 -7.85
N TRP A 14 -7.39 -0.26 -7.73
CA TRP A 14 -6.02 -0.70 -7.97
C TRP A 14 -5.55 -1.84 -7.04
N PRO A 15 -5.84 -1.82 -5.72
CA PRO A 15 -5.50 -2.94 -4.83
C PRO A 15 -6.17 -4.26 -5.22
N TYR A 16 -7.39 -4.21 -5.79
CA TYR A 16 -8.12 -5.39 -6.24
C TYR A 16 -7.51 -5.98 -7.51
N TYR A 17 -7.17 -5.09 -8.45
CA TYR A 17 -6.51 -5.46 -9.70
C TYR A 17 -5.14 -6.10 -9.44
N GLU A 18 -4.29 -5.46 -8.62
CA GLU A 18 -2.94 -5.97 -8.34
C GLU A 18 -2.93 -7.23 -7.46
N SER A 19 -3.91 -7.37 -6.57
CA SER A 19 -3.98 -8.57 -5.73
C SER A 19 -4.49 -9.82 -6.41
N ALA A 20 -4.95 -9.69 -7.67
CA ALA A 20 -5.70 -10.73 -8.37
C ALA A 20 -6.92 -11.25 -7.57
N ALA A 21 -7.37 -10.51 -6.55
CA ALA A 21 -8.60 -10.80 -5.83
C ALA A 21 -9.78 -10.74 -6.80
N ASN A 22 -9.75 -9.77 -7.71
CA ASN A 22 -10.68 -9.69 -8.82
C ASN A 22 -10.07 -8.90 -10.01
N LYS A 23 -9.68 -9.62 -11.06
CA LYS A 23 -9.07 -9.05 -12.28
C LYS A 23 -10.10 -8.41 -13.23
N GLU A 24 -11.38 -8.48 -12.90
CA GLU A 24 -12.46 -7.91 -13.74
C GLU A 24 -12.61 -6.38 -13.54
N PHE A 25 -11.98 -5.82 -12.49
CA PHE A 25 -11.96 -4.37 -12.28
C PHE A 25 -10.87 -3.72 -13.12
N ALA A 26 -11.24 -3.36 -14.34
CA ALA A 26 -10.40 -2.53 -15.19
C ALA A 26 -10.05 -1.20 -14.47
N PRO A 27 -8.87 -0.62 -14.74
CA PRO A 27 -8.53 0.72 -14.26
C PRO A 27 -9.66 1.72 -14.58
N GLY A 28 -10.08 2.51 -13.59
CA GLY A 28 -11.20 3.46 -13.71
C GLY A 28 -12.60 2.89 -13.42
N SER A 29 -12.71 1.62 -13.00
CA SER A 29 -13.97 1.07 -12.48
C SER A 29 -14.08 1.26 -10.96
N TYR A 30 -15.30 1.32 -10.43
CA TYR A 30 -15.53 1.29 -8.97
C TYR A 30 -15.89 -0.14 -8.56
N PRO A 31 -15.00 -0.86 -7.84
CA PRO A 31 -15.32 -2.21 -7.41
C PRO A 31 -16.48 -2.17 -6.39
N PRO A 32 -17.34 -3.21 -6.36
CA PRO A 32 -18.25 -3.42 -5.26
C PRO A 32 -17.44 -3.62 -3.96
N PRO A 33 -18.09 -3.52 -2.79
CA PRO A 33 -17.44 -3.86 -1.53
C PRO A 33 -16.75 -5.24 -1.60
N PRO A 34 -15.55 -5.39 -1.03
CA PRO A 34 -14.79 -6.64 -1.09
C PRO A 34 -15.54 -7.75 -0.36
N THR A 35 -15.50 -8.96 -0.91
CA THR A 35 -15.92 -10.15 -0.16
C THR A 35 -14.88 -10.54 0.88
N ALA A 36 -15.24 -11.41 1.82
CA ALA A 36 -14.28 -11.96 2.78
C ALA A 36 -13.11 -12.69 2.08
N ASP A 37 -13.39 -13.36 0.97
CA ASP A 37 -12.38 -14.08 0.18
C ASP A 37 -11.43 -13.10 -0.53
N ASP A 38 -11.95 -11.96 -1.02
CA ASP A 38 -11.12 -10.91 -1.62
C ASP A 38 -10.17 -10.32 -0.58
N LEU A 39 -10.68 -9.99 0.61
CA LEU A 39 -9.88 -9.50 1.73
C LEU A 39 -8.81 -10.50 2.14
N ALA A 40 -9.16 -11.79 2.21
CA ALA A 40 -8.23 -12.85 2.57
C ALA A 40 -7.09 -12.98 1.54
N LYS A 41 -7.40 -12.92 0.23
CA LYS A 41 -6.40 -12.94 -0.85
C LYS A 41 -5.51 -11.70 -0.80
N MET A 42 -6.10 -10.51 -0.71
CA MET A 42 -5.38 -9.23 -0.60
C MET A 42 -4.43 -9.21 0.61
N LEU A 43 -4.91 -9.71 1.75
CA LEU A 43 -4.12 -9.80 2.97
C LEU A 43 -2.97 -10.80 2.82
N ALA A 44 -3.23 -12.00 2.28
CA ALA A 44 -2.23 -13.06 2.16
C ALA A 44 -0.98 -12.64 1.36
N ILE A 45 -1.13 -11.74 0.39
CA ILE A 45 -0.02 -11.22 -0.43
C ILE A 45 0.50 -9.86 0.04
N SER A 46 -0.16 -9.21 1.00
CA SER A 46 0.22 -7.87 1.45
C SER A 46 1.59 -7.90 2.12
N PRO A 47 2.55 -7.02 1.76
CA PRO A 47 3.87 -7.01 2.38
C PRO A 47 3.83 -6.89 3.91
N ILE A 48 2.78 -6.28 4.46
CA ILE A 48 2.65 -6.11 5.91
C ILE A 48 2.51 -7.43 6.67
N THR A 49 1.94 -8.48 6.05
CA THR A 49 1.78 -9.78 6.69
C THR A 49 3.07 -10.57 6.74
N HIS A 50 4.08 -10.14 5.99
CA HIS A 50 5.38 -10.79 5.87
C HIS A 50 6.50 -9.93 6.47
N VAL A 51 6.15 -8.93 7.29
CA VAL A 51 7.08 -7.94 7.83
C VAL A 51 8.22 -8.57 8.63
N GLU A 52 7.95 -9.68 9.31
CA GLU A 52 8.90 -10.44 10.11
C GLU A 52 10.10 -10.94 9.30
N ASN A 53 9.90 -11.17 8.00
CA ASN A 53 10.92 -11.64 7.07
C ASN A 53 11.85 -10.52 6.60
N VAL A 54 11.52 -9.25 6.84
CA VAL A 54 12.30 -8.12 6.37
C VAL A 54 13.51 -7.87 7.28
N LYS A 55 14.69 -8.29 6.81
CA LYS A 55 15.96 -8.10 7.54
C LYS A 55 16.83 -6.96 6.99
N ALA A 56 16.62 -6.57 5.74
CA ALA A 56 17.39 -5.52 5.09
C ALA A 56 17.04 -4.13 5.67
N PRO A 57 18.04 -3.28 5.97
CA PRO A 57 17.79 -1.87 6.26
C PRO A 57 16.96 -1.24 5.16
N THR A 58 15.86 -0.58 5.53
CA THR A 58 14.85 -0.10 4.58
C THR A 58 14.79 1.43 4.58
N MET A 59 14.74 2.04 3.40
CA MET A 59 14.46 3.47 3.24
C MET A 59 13.08 3.65 2.60
N LEU A 60 12.24 4.45 3.24
CA LEU A 60 10.93 4.84 2.71
C LEU A 60 11.00 6.28 2.19
N GLN A 61 10.49 6.50 0.98
CA GLN A 61 10.35 7.82 0.36
C GLN A 61 8.86 8.09 0.21
N VAL A 62 8.37 9.16 0.84
CA VAL A 62 6.93 9.39 1.03
C VAL A 62 6.57 10.79 0.53
N GLY A 63 5.71 10.89 -0.48
CA GLY A 63 5.10 12.15 -0.89
C GLY A 63 3.90 12.47 -0.01
N GLU A 64 3.91 13.59 0.72
CA GLU A 64 2.82 13.89 1.67
C GLU A 64 1.50 14.26 0.98
N LYS A 65 1.54 14.57 -0.32
CA LYS A 65 0.36 14.87 -1.14
C LYS A 65 -0.04 13.70 -2.04
N ASP A 66 0.56 12.53 -1.87
CA ASP A 66 0.23 11.33 -2.64
C ASP A 66 -1.19 10.84 -2.33
N LEU A 67 -2.08 10.95 -3.32
CA LEU A 67 -3.46 10.51 -3.21
C LEU A 67 -3.67 9.05 -3.67
N ARG A 68 -2.72 8.47 -4.42
CA ARG A 68 -2.81 7.08 -4.91
C ARG A 68 -2.31 6.09 -3.88
N VAL A 69 -1.25 6.44 -3.17
CA VAL A 69 -0.66 5.66 -2.08
C VAL A 69 -0.53 6.57 -0.85
N PRO A 70 -1.60 6.70 -0.06
CA PRO A 70 -1.62 7.64 1.06
C PRO A 70 -0.43 7.45 2.02
N PRO A 71 0.18 8.54 2.52
CA PRO A 71 1.34 8.50 3.42
C PRO A 71 1.16 7.59 4.64
N GLN A 72 -0.08 7.43 5.11
CA GLN A 72 -0.46 6.59 6.23
C GLN A 72 0.04 5.14 6.04
N GLN A 73 -0.02 4.57 4.83
CA GLN A 73 0.50 3.23 4.55
C GLN A 73 2.01 3.14 4.86
N SER A 74 2.78 4.16 4.47
CA SER A 74 4.22 4.20 4.72
C SER A 74 4.52 4.31 6.21
N MET A 75 3.70 5.05 6.96
CA MET A 75 3.84 5.18 8.40
C MET A 75 3.51 3.89 9.15
N GLU A 76 2.49 3.15 8.71
CA GLU A 76 2.16 1.82 9.24
C GLU A 76 3.29 0.83 8.98
N TRP A 77 3.81 0.80 7.76
CA TRP A 77 4.94 -0.06 7.40
C TRP A 77 6.21 0.27 8.19
N MET A 78 6.54 1.57 8.34
CA MET A 78 7.65 2.01 9.19
C MET A 78 7.50 1.49 10.63
N ARG A 79 6.30 1.61 11.21
CA ARG A 79 6.03 1.14 12.57
C ARG A 79 6.20 -0.38 12.67
N ALA A 80 5.71 -1.13 11.68
CA ALA A 80 5.81 -2.57 11.65
C ALA A 80 7.28 -3.04 11.53
N LEU A 81 8.06 -2.44 10.64
CA LEU A 81 9.49 -2.72 10.49
C LEU A 81 10.30 -2.39 11.75
N ARG A 82 10.02 -1.23 12.38
CA ARG A 82 10.66 -0.87 13.66
C ARG A 82 10.35 -1.87 14.77
N ARG A 83 9.11 -2.37 14.84
CA ARG A 83 8.72 -3.44 15.78
C ARG A 83 9.46 -4.74 15.50
N ASN A 84 9.76 -5.03 14.23
CA ASN A 84 10.57 -6.18 13.83
C ASN A 84 12.09 -6.02 14.09
N GLY A 85 12.53 -4.88 14.66
CA GLY A 85 13.94 -4.57 14.87
C GLY A 85 14.71 -4.20 13.60
N THR A 86 14.01 -3.98 12.47
CA THR A 86 14.63 -3.57 11.21
C THR A 86 15.01 -2.09 11.27
N SER A 87 16.23 -1.75 10.81
CA SER A 87 16.64 -0.35 10.64
C SER A 87 15.83 0.32 9.53
N VAL A 88 15.17 1.43 9.85
CA VAL A 88 14.32 2.16 8.90
C VAL A 88 14.59 3.65 8.92
N ARG A 89 14.80 4.22 7.72
CA ARG A 89 14.83 5.67 7.47
C ARG A 89 13.63 6.09 6.65
N VAL A 90 13.03 7.23 6.98
CA VAL A 90 11.93 7.82 6.21
C VAL A 90 12.37 9.18 5.68
N LEU A 91 12.20 9.40 4.38
CA LEU A 91 12.32 10.69 3.71
C LEU A 91 10.92 11.15 3.32
N SER A 92 10.47 12.27 3.90
CA SER A 92 9.18 12.86 3.59
C SER A 92 9.35 14.03 2.64
N TYR A 93 8.48 14.13 1.63
CA TYR A 93 8.47 15.15 0.59
C TYR A 93 7.14 15.91 0.65
N PRO A 94 7.07 17.05 1.37
CA PRO A 94 5.80 17.72 1.70
C PRO A 94 4.95 18.20 0.52
N GLN A 95 5.58 18.41 -0.64
CA GLN A 95 4.91 18.90 -1.85
C GLN A 95 4.76 17.82 -2.93
N SER A 96 5.30 16.63 -2.72
CA SER A 96 5.31 15.56 -3.72
C SER A 96 3.98 14.79 -3.71
N ASN A 97 3.43 14.57 -4.91
CA ASN A 97 2.28 13.72 -5.21
C ASN A 97 2.71 12.60 -6.19
N HIS A 98 1.82 11.66 -6.48
CA HIS A 98 1.99 10.51 -7.39
C HIS A 98 1.76 10.85 -8.88
N SER A 99 2.04 12.09 -9.28
CA SER A 99 1.89 12.51 -10.68
C SER A 99 2.96 11.85 -11.57
N ILE A 100 2.55 11.47 -12.78
CA ILE A 100 3.42 10.95 -13.85
C ILE A 100 3.75 12.07 -14.85
N ASP A 101 3.41 13.32 -14.52
CA ASP A 101 3.57 14.45 -15.44
C ASP A 101 5.03 14.92 -15.45
N ASN A 102 5.60 15.01 -16.67
CA ASN A 102 6.95 15.53 -16.96
C ASN A 102 7.02 17.05 -16.84
#